data_AF-A0A352CLF2-F1
#
_entry.id   AF-A0A352CLF2-F1
#
_cell.length_a   1.000
_cell.length_b   1.000
_cell.length_c   1.000
_cell.angle_alpha   90.00
_cell.angle_beta   90.00
_cell.angle_gamma   90.00
#
_symmetry.space_group_name_H-M   'P 1'
#
loop_
_entity.id
_entity.type
_entity.pdbx_description
1 polymer ?
#
loop_
_entity_poly.entity_id
_entity_poly.type
_entity_poly.pdbx_seq_one_letter_code
_entity_poly.pdbx_strand_id
1 'polypeptide(L)'
;MKARRRLSSGDLLLLELVFAIVFFCLAMAATMSVFGKAYEMSASAKAQDLAIVETNAAAEMIRSSETADEADRLLRAGGLESAGNGRYTKAYGDGKYILRVETSMDGSMYRADMHCGRAEADADTPAVYEITIDHFMRGEAGNGR
;
A
#
# COMPACT_ATOMS: atom_id res chain seq x y z
N MET A 1 50.79 -2.54 54.48
CA MET A 1 51.07 -2.08 53.10
C MET A 1 50.08 -2.76 52.16
N LYS A 2 49.21 -2.00 51.48
CA LYS A 2 48.18 -2.55 50.58
C LYS A 2 48.86 -2.98 49.28
N ALA A 3 48.94 -4.28 48.99
CA ALA A 3 49.49 -4.78 47.74
C ALA A 3 48.60 -4.29 46.57
N ARG A 4 49.11 -3.38 45.75
CA ARG A 4 48.49 -3.03 44.46
C ARG A 4 48.63 -4.25 43.54
N ARG A 5 47.55 -5.01 43.35
CA ARG A 5 47.46 -5.96 42.23
C ARG A 5 47.50 -5.14 40.93
N ARG A 6 48.65 -5.14 40.26
CA ARG A 6 48.72 -4.76 38.84
C ARG A 6 48.13 -5.92 38.04
N LEU A 7 47.18 -5.62 37.17
CA LEU A 7 46.61 -6.60 36.25
C LEU A 7 47.73 -7.14 35.34
N SER A 8 47.76 -8.45 35.14
CA SER A 8 48.70 -9.10 34.22
C SER A 8 48.40 -8.66 32.79
N SER A 9 49.39 -8.56 31.92
CA SER A 9 49.21 -8.18 30.52
C SER A 9 48.19 -9.08 29.79
N GLY A 10 48.05 -10.35 30.20
CA GLY A 10 47.03 -11.27 29.69
C GLY A 10 45.60 -10.94 30.17
N ASP A 11 45.44 -10.44 31.39
CA ASP A 11 44.14 -9.98 31.91
C ASP A 11 43.70 -8.69 31.20
N LEU A 12 44.65 -7.81 30.87
CA LEU A 12 44.42 -6.61 30.06
C LEU A 12 43.99 -6.95 28.63
N LEU A 13 44.61 -7.96 28.01
CA LEU A 13 44.27 -8.45 26.68
C LEU A 13 42.86 -9.08 26.63
N LEU A 14 42.52 -9.86 27.66
CA LEU A 14 41.17 -10.43 27.83
C LEU A 14 40.12 -9.33 27.97
N LEU A 15 40.42 -8.31 28.77
CA LEU A 15 39.53 -7.17 28.97
C LEU A 15 39.33 -6.38 27.67
N GLU A 16 40.41 -6.14 26.91
CA GLU A 16 40.35 -5.51 25.58
C GLU A 16 39.49 -6.32 24.59
N LEU A 17 39.68 -7.65 24.54
CA LEU A 17 38.88 -8.53 23.69
C LEU A 17 37.40 -8.50 24.07
N VAL A 18 37.08 -8.51 25.37
CA VAL A 18 35.69 -8.40 25.85
C VAL A 18 35.08 -7.07 25.42
N PHE A 19 35.80 -5.95 25.56
CA PHE A 19 35.31 -4.66 25.09
C PHE A 19 35.11 -4.62 23.57
N ALA A 20 36.01 -5.22 22.78
CA ALA A 20 35.86 -5.31 21.34
C ALA A 20 34.62 -6.11 20.93
N ILE A 21 34.37 -7.25 21.59
CA ILE A 21 33.18 -8.08 21.35
C ILE A 21 31.91 -7.31 21.71
N VAL A 22 31.86 -6.66 22.88
CA VAL A 22 30.70 -5.88 23.32
C VAL A 22 30.39 -4.74 22.34
N PHE A 23 31.41 -4.02 21.89
CA PHE A 23 31.24 -2.95 20.91
C PHE A 23 30.70 -3.48 19.58
N PHE A 24 31.25 -4.59 19.10
CA PHE A 24 30.79 -5.23 17.86
C PHE A 24 29.34 -5.73 17.98
N CYS A 25 28.97 -6.35 19.09
CA CYS A 25 27.60 -6.77 19.36
C CYS A 25 26.62 -5.57 19.39
N LEU A 26 27.00 -4.47 20.03
CA LEU A 26 26.17 -3.25 20.07
C LEU A 26 25.97 -2.67 18.66
N ALA A 27 27.05 -2.60 17.87
CA ALA A 27 27.00 -2.12 16.50
C ALA A 27 26.10 -3.01 15.63
N MET A 28 26.20 -4.34 15.74
CA MET A 28 25.33 -5.28 15.02
C MET A 28 23.85 -5.13 15.43
N ALA A 29 23.56 -4.98 16.72
CA ALA A 29 22.19 -4.80 17.19
C ALA A 29 21.57 -3.51 16.62
N ALA A 30 22.33 -2.41 16.63
CA ALA A 30 21.89 -1.14 16.06
C ALA A 30 21.64 -1.25 14.55
N THR A 31 22.54 -1.88 13.79
CA THR A 31 22.37 -2.03 12.34
C THR A 31 21.19 -2.93 12.00
N MET A 32 21.00 -4.06 12.67
CA MET A 32 19.84 -4.92 12.46
C MET A 32 18.52 -4.20 12.74
N SER A 33 18.46 -3.36 13.79
CA SER A 33 17.26 -2.57 14.07
C SER A 33 16.94 -1.59 12.94
N VAL A 34 17.95 -0.94 12.36
CA VAL A 34 17.76 -0.02 11.24
C VAL A 34 17.32 -0.78 9.99
N PHE A 35 17.97 -1.90 9.66
CA PHE A 35 17.60 -2.71 8.50
C PHE A 35 16.19 -3.31 8.62
N GLY A 36 15.78 -3.76 9.81
CA GLY A 36 14.42 -4.24 10.04
C GLY A 36 13.37 -3.18 9.73
N LYS A 37 13.56 -1.96 10.25
CA LYS A 37 12.66 -0.83 9.97
C LYS A 37 12.66 -0.44 8.50
N ALA A 38 13.83 -0.42 7.86
CA ALA A 38 13.95 -0.11 6.43
C ALA A 38 13.23 -1.17 5.57
N TYR A 39 13.29 -2.44 5.96
CA TYR A 39 12.59 -3.52 5.28
C TYR A 39 11.07 -3.37 5.39
N GLU A 40 10.54 -3.11 6.59
CA GLU A 40 9.12 -2.85 6.81
C GLU A 40 8.63 -1.64 5.99
N MET A 41 9.39 -0.55 6.01
CA MET A 41 9.09 0.65 5.22
C MET A 41 9.11 0.36 3.71
N SER A 42 10.09 -0.40 3.23
CA SER A 42 10.18 -0.79 1.81
C SER A 42 9.00 -1.68 1.39
N ALA A 43 8.59 -2.62 2.24
CA ALA A 43 7.42 -3.45 1.98
C ALA A 43 6.12 -2.61 1.92
N SER A 44 5.97 -1.63 2.82
CA SER A 44 4.84 -0.70 2.81
C SER A 44 4.84 0.21 1.58
N ALA A 45 6.00 0.74 1.17
CA ALA A 45 6.12 1.57 -0.02
C ALA A 45 5.74 0.79 -1.29
N LYS A 46 6.21 -0.46 -1.40
CA LYS A 46 5.82 -1.35 -2.51
C LYS A 46 4.30 -1.59 -2.55
N ALA A 47 3.66 -1.71 -1.38
CA ALA A 47 2.21 -1.85 -1.30
C ALA A 47 1.49 -0.58 -1.80
N GLN A 48 1.97 0.60 -1.41
CA GLN A 48 1.44 1.88 -1.90
C GLN A 48 1.63 2.07 -3.40
N ASP A 49 2.81 1.74 -3.94
CA ASP A 49 3.07 1.84 -5.38
C ASP A 49 2.11 0.95 -6.18
N LEU A 50 1.89 -0.30 -5.74
CA LEU A 50 0.91 -1.19 -6.37
C LEU A 50 -0.52 -0.63 -6.26
N ALA A 51 -0.89 -0.11 -5.09
CA ALA A 51 -2.21 0.49 -4.88
C ALA A 51 -2.44 1.68 -5.83
N ILE A 52 -1.44 2.56 -6.00
CA ILE A 52 -1.51 3.69 -6.92
C ILE A 52 -1.65 3.20 -8.37
N VAL A 53 -0.84 2.22 -8.79
CA VAL A 53 -0.88 1.69 -10.16
C VAL A 53 -2.25 1.08 -10.49
N GLU A 54 -2.78 0.21 -9.62
CA GLU A 54 -4.08 -0.43 -9.84
C GLU A 54 -5.22 0.58 -9.85
N THR A 55 -5.16 1.56 -8.94
CA THR A 55 -6.18 2.61 -8.85
C THR A 55 -6.14 3.54 -10.06
N ASN A 56 -4.94 3.93 -10.52
CA ASN A 56 -4.79 4.73 -11.74
C ASN A 56 -5.22 3.96 -12.99
N ALA A 57 -4.97 2.66 -13.07
CA ALA A 57 -5.45 1.85 -14.19
C ALA A 57 -6.99 1.86 -14.26
N ALA A 58 -7.67 1.66 -13.13
CA ALA A 58 -9.13 1.77 -13.06
C ALA A 58 -9.62 3.20 -13.35
N ALA A 59 -8.90 4.21 -12.85
CA ALA A 59 -9.17 5.62 -13.12
C ALA A 59 -9.15 5.94 -14.62
N GLU A 60 -8.14 5.45 -15.32
CA GLU A 60 -7.95 5.66 -16.74
C GLU A 60 -9.05 4.99 -17.55
N MET A 61 -9.45 3.76 -17.19
CA MET A 61 -10.59 3.08 -17.82
C MET A 61 -11.86 3.93 -17.75
N ILE A 62 -12.17 4.52 -16.59
CA ILE A 62 -13.34 5.38 -16.41
C ILE A 62 -13.20 6.68 -17.20
N ARG A 63 -12.04 7.35 -17.16
CA ARG A 63 -11.81 8.59 -17.91
C ARG A 63 -11.86 8.39 -19.42
N SER A 64 -11.48 7.21 -19.91
CA SER A 64 -11.51 6.87 -21.33
C SER A 64 -12.91 6.50 -21.84
N SER A 65 -13.87 6.28 -20.95
CA SER A 65 -15.23 5.89 -21.32
C SER A 65 -16.10 7.10 -21.65
N GLU A 66 -16.95 6.97 -22.67
CA GLU A 66 -17.90 8.02 -23.04
C GLU A 66 -19.26 7.85 -22.34
N THR A 67 -19.59 6.62 -21.94
CA THR A 67 -20.87 6.23 -21.31
C THR A 67 -20.64 5.31 -20.10
N ALA A 68 -21.63 5.23 -19.22
CA ALA A 68 -21.57 4.40 -18.01
C ALA A 68 -21.48 2.90 -18.34
N ASP A 69 -22.16 2.44 -19.40
CA ASP A 69 -22.10 1.05 -19.85
C ASP A 69 -20.71 0.69 -20.41
N GLU A 70 -20.06 1.64 -21.09
CA GLU A 70 -18.69 1.45 -21.53
C GLU A 70 -17.73 1.39 -20.34
N ALA A 71 -17.94 2.22 -19.33
CA ALA A 71 -17.16 2.18 -18.09
C ALA A 71 -17.29 0.82 -17.38
N ASP A 72 -18.51 0.28 -17.22
CA ASP A 72 -18.74 -1.07 -16.65
C ASP A 72 -17.99 -2.14 -17.46
N ARG A 73 -18.10 -2.10 -18.80
CA ARG A 73 -17.43 -3.04 -19.68
C ARG A 73 -15.90 -2.97 -19.54
N LEU A 74 -15.32 -1.76 -19.51
CA LEU A 74 -13.88 -1.58 -19.40
C LEU A 74 -13.36 -2.03 -18.03
N LEU A 75 -14.07 -1.71 -16.94
CA LEU A 75 -13.69 -2.16 -15.60
C LEU A 75 -13.72 -3.69 -15.48
N ARG A 76 -14.75 -4.35 -16.02
CA ARG A 76 -14.80 -5.82 -16.09
C ARG A 76 -13.67 -6.41 -16.92
N ALA A 77 -13.38 -5.81 -18.07
CA ALA A 77 -12.25 -6.22 -18.91
C ALA A 77 -10.90 -6.03 -18.20
N GLY A 78 -10.79 -5.04 -17.32
CA GLY A 78 -9.65 -4.80 -16.42
C GLY A 78 -9.52 -5.80 -15.27
N GLY A 79 -10.41 -6.80 -15.20
CA GLY A 79 -10.42 -7.84 -14.17
C GLY A 79 -11.10 -7.41 -12.86
N LEU A 80 -11.91 -6.36 -12.88
CA LEU A 80 -12.75 -6.02 -11.74
C LEU A 80 -14.05 -6.84 -11.78
N GLU A 81 -14.36 -7.48 -10.65
CA GLU A 81 -15.60 -8.21 -10.45
C GLU A 81 -16.69 -7.24 -10.01
N SER A 82 -17.84 -7.25 -10.68
CA SER A 82 -18.98 -6.40 -10.30
C SER A 82 -19.78 -7.07 -9.18
N ALA A 83 -19.92 -6.37 -8.05
CA ALA A 83 -20.79 -6.76 -6.94
C ALA A 83 -22.23 -6.24 -7.10
N GLY A 84 -22.53 -5.60 -8.24
CA GLY A 84 -23.80 -4.93 -8.51
C GLY A 84 -23.88 -3.50 -7.97
N ASN A 85 -24.88 -2.74 -8.42
CA ASN A 85 -25.15 -1.35 -8.01
C ASN A 85 -23.94 -0.40 -8.12
N GLY A 86 -23.17 -0.49 -9.21
CA GLY A 86 -21.99 0.36 -9.41
C GLY A 86 -20.78 0.01 -8.54
N ARG A 87 -20.80 -1.13 -7.82
CA ARG A 87 -19.66 -1.57 -7.01
C ARG A 87 -18.83 -2.61 -7.73
N TYR A 88 -17.52 -2.42 -7.71
CA TYR A 88 -16.55 -3.31 -8.31
C TYR A 88 -15.41 -3.61 -7.36
N THR A 89 -14.86 -4.82 -7.44
CA THR A 89 -13.74 -5.23 -6.62
C THR A 89 -12.69 -5.98 -7.42
N LYS A 90 -11.42 -5.77 -7.10
CA LYS A 90 -10.31 -6.54 -7.66
C LYS A 90 -9.29 -6.87 -6.58
N ALA A 91 -8.98 -8.14 -6.44
CA ALA A 91 -7.89 -8.60 -5.59
C ALA A 91 -6.56 -8.49 -6.35
N TYR A 92 -5.51 -8.04 -5.65
CA TYR A 92 -4.16 -7.93 -6.22
C TYR A 92 -3.08 -8.20 -5.17
N GLY A 93 -1.83 -8.32 -5.59
CA GLY A 93 -0.70 -8.64 -4.71
C GLY A 93 -0.88 -9.98 -4.00
N ASP A 94 -1.21 -11.03 -4.77
CA ASP A 94 -1.52 -12.38 -4.29
C ASP A 94 -2.71 -12.43 -3.31
N GLY A 95 -3.71 -11.58 -3.52
CA GLY A 95 -4.92 -11.52 -2.70
C GLY A 95 -4.75 -10.79 -1.36
N LYS A 96 -3.59 -10.20 -1.10
CA LYS A 96 -3.35 -9.43 0.14
C LYS A 96 -4.05 -8.08 0.16
N TYR A 97 -4.35 -7.55 -1.02
CA TYR A 97 -4.96 -6.24 -1.19
C TYR A 97 -6.20 -6.32 -2.08
N ILE A 98 -7.08 -5.35 -1.88
CA ILE A 98 -8.33 -5.20 -2.62
C ILE A 98 -8.49 -3.75 -3.06
N LEU A 99 -8.78 -3.57 -4.34
CA LEU A 99 -9.30 -2.33 -4.90
C LEU A 99 -10.83 -2.43 -4.88
N ARG A 100 -11.49 -1.45 -4.28
CA ARG A 100 -12.95 -1.26 -4.31
C ARG A 100 -13.24 0.00 -5.11
N VAL A 101 -14.15 -0.08 -6.07
CA VAL A 101 -14.60 1.06 -6.86
C VAL A 101 -16.10 1.16 -6.68
N GLU A 102 -16.58 2.29 -6.20
CA GLU A 102 -17.99 2.60 -6.07
C GLU A 102 -18.34 3.71 -7.04
N THR A 103 -19.27 3.44 -7.94
CA THR A 103 -19.66 4.39 -8.98
C THR A 103 -21.08 4.88 -8.78
N SER A 104 -21.28 6.15 -9.08
CA SER A 104 -22.58 6.81 -8.99
C SER A 104 -22.73 7.77 -10.16
N MET A 105 -23.98 8.02 -10.56
CA MET A 105 -24.30 8.92 -11.66
C MET A 105 -25.28 9.97 -11.17
N ASP A 106 -24.88 11.23 -11.30
CA ASP A 106 -25.70 12.41 -11.01
C ASP A 106 -25.85 13.25 -12.29
N GLY A 107 -26.99 13.10 -12.95
CA GLY A 107 -27.23 13.68 -14.27
C GLY A 107 -26.24 13.13 -15.32
N SER A 108 -25.33 13.98 -15.78
CA SER A 108 -24.26 13.62 -16.73
C SER A 108 -22.88 13.47 -16.05
N MET A 109 -22.80 13.65 -14.73
CA MET A 109 -21.59 13.43 -13.98
C MET A 109 -21.51 11.99 -13.50
N TYR A 110 -20.48 11.28 -13.92
CA TYR A 110 -20.14 9.96 -13.42
C TYR A 110 -19.04 10.10 -12.37
N ARG A 111 -19.37 9.73 -11.14
CA ARG A 111 -18.43 9.76 -10.02
C ARG A 111 -17.98 8.35 -9.68
N ALA A 112 -16.69 8.17 -9.45
CA ALA A 112 -16.11 6.93 -9.00
C ALA A 112 -15.22 7.19 -7.78
N ASP A 113 -15.62 6.63 -6.64
CA ASP A 113 -14.85 6.62 -5.41
C ASP A 113 -14.07 5.30 -5.33
N MET A 114 -12.75 5.38 -5.29
CA MET A 114 -11.86 4.22 -5.31
C MET A 114 -11.09 4.12 -4.01
N HIS A 115 -11.18 2.95 -3.38
CA HIS A 115 -10.53 2.65 -2.11
C HIS A 115 -9.65 1.42 -2.25
N CYS A 116 -8.38 1.59 -1.93
CA CYS A 116 -7.38 0.54 -2.02
C CYS A 116 -6.90 0.18 -0.61
N GLY A 117 -7.15 -1.06 -0.17
CA GLY A 117 -6.87 -1.48 1.20
C GLY A 117 -6.37 -2.92 1.28
N ARG A 118 -6.00 -3.36 2.49
CA ARG A 118 -5.71 -4.77 2.73
C ARG A 118 -7.02 -5.57 2.67
N ALA A 119 -6.98 -6.77 2.09
CA ALA A 119 -8.19 -7.57 1.87
C ALA A 119 -8.89 -7.96 3.18
N GLU A 120 -8.11 -8.26 4.22
CA GLU A 120 -8.59 -8.66 5.55
C GLU A 120 -8.69 -7.48 6.54
N ALA A 121 -8.65 -6.23 6.05
CA ALA A 121 -8.73 -5.09 6.94
C ALA A 121 -10.14 -4.92 7.49
N ASP A 122 -10.24 -4.67 8.80
CA ASP A 122 -11.49 -4.23 9.42
C ASP A 122 -11.95 -2.91 8.81
N ALA A 123 -13.26 -2.64 8.85
CA ALA A 123 -13.87 -1.44 8.27
C ALA A 123 -13.29 -0.11 8.80
N ASP A 124 -12.66 -0.13 9.98
CA ASP A 124 -12.05 1.04 10.63
C ASP A 124 -10.57 1.23 10.26
N THR A 125 -10.00 0.31 9.46
CA THR A 125 -8.62 0.42 8.99
C THR A 125 -8.58 1.41 7.81
N PRO A 126 -7.76 2.47 7.88
CA PRO A 126 -7.66 3.42 6.78
C PRO A 126 -7.17 2.74 5.51
N ALA A 127 -7.71 3.18 4.38
CA ALA A 127 -7.24 2.75 3.07
C ALA A 127 -5.74 3.07 2.90
N VAL A 128 -5.03 2.20 2.20
CA VAL A 128 -3.63 2.43 1.80
C VAL A 128 -3.56 3.59 0.81
N TYR A 129 -4.57 3.70 -0.06
CA TYR A 129 -4.71 4.77 -1.03
C TYR A 129 -6.18 4.96 -1.38
N GLU A 130 -6.60 6.21 -1.58
CA GLU A 130 -7.94 6.57 -2.01
C GLU A 130 -7.90 7.69 -3.05
N ILE A 131 -8.83 7.63 -4.00
CA ILE A 131 -9.03 8.68 -4.99
C ILE A 131 -10.49 8.72 -5.41
N THR A 132 -10.99 9.93 -5.62
CA THR A 132 -12.29 10.19 -6.23
C THR A 132 -12.08 10.75 -7.61
N ILE A 133 -12.88 10.29 -8.56
CA ILE A 133 -12.86 10.78 -9.94
C ILE A 133 -14.26 11.22 -10.31
N ASP A 134 -14.35 12.45 -10.80
CA ASP A 134 -15.53 12.98 -11.45
C ASP A 134 -15.24 13.06 -12.96
N HIS A 135 -16.09 12.41 -13.75
CA HIS A 135 -15.97 12.36 -15.21
C HIS A 135 -17.31 12.71 -15.85
N PHE A 136 -17.29 13.69 -16.76
CA PHE A 136 -18.49 14.08 -17.47
C PHE A 136 -18.74 13.11 -18.63
N MET A 137 -19.78 12.31 -18.53
CA MET A 137 -20.17 11.37 -19.56
C MET A 137 -21.19 11.99 -20.49
N ARG A 138 -21.20 11.54 -21.75
CA ARG A 138 -22.30 11.88 -22.65
C ARG A 138 -23.54 11.19 -22.07
N GLY A 139 -24.40 11.97 -21.44
CA GLY A 139 -25.70 11.47 -21.01
C GLY A 139 -26.40 10.82 -22.19
N GLU A 140 -27.19 9.77 -21.93
CA GLU A 140 -28.29 9.45 -22.84
C GLU A 140 -29.08 10.75 -23.03
N ALA A 141 -28.84 11.42 -24.16
CA ALA A 141 -29.58 12.59 -24.55
C ALA A 141 -31.05 12.18 -24.53
N GLY A 142 -31.83 12.84 -23.68
CA GLY A 142 -33.19 12.46 -23.35
C GLY A 142 -33.97 11.94 -24.56
N ASN A 143 -34.40 10.69 -24.47
CA ASN A 143 -35.46 10.17 -25.31
C ASN A 143 -36.77 10.84 -24.86
N GLY A 144 -36.98 12.05 -25.36
CA GLY A 144 -38.03 12.95 -24.95
C GLY A 144 -38.31 13.98 -26.04
N ARG A 145 -38.59 13.49 -27.25
CA ARG A 145 -39.53 14.10 -28.22
C ARG A 145 -39.78 13.21 -29.42
#